data_AF-A0A660L3S8-F1
#
_entry.id   AF-A0A660L3S8-F1
#
_cell.length_a   1.000
_cell.length_b   1.000
_cell.length_c   1.000
_cell.angle_alpha   90.00
_cell.angle_beta   90.00
_cell.angle_gamma   90.00
#
_symmetry.space_group_name_H-M   'P 1'
#
loop_
_entity.id
_entity.type
_entity.pdbx_description
1 polymer ?
#
loop_
_entity_poly.entity_id
_entity_poly.type
_entity_poly.pdbx_seq_one_letter_code
_entity_poly.pdbx_strand_id
1 'polypeptide(L)'
;MPTVHGLEFSYSLYALPAGRFPFKRWRWELWHGANLLAAGWRLSRPDAGRALRLYAAEHGHRLFGLPVPPREPHIARGDLKPGTTERLAIGSITALLVPRGLELVPAAL
;
A
#
# COMPACT_ATOMS: atom_id res chain seq x y z
N MET A 1 6.75 -24.97 1.57
CA MET A 1 7.07 -23.91 0.59
C MET A 1 7.95 -22.87 1.27
N PRO A 2 9.03 -22.39 0.66
CA PRO A 2 9.87 -21.36 1.27
C PRO A 2 9.09 -20.06 1.38
N THR A 3 9.03 -19.50 2.59
CA THR A 3 8.48 -18.15 2.83
C THR A 3 9.62 -17.14 2.74
N VAL A 4 9.46 -16.13 1.90
CA VAL A 4 10.46 -15.07 1.79
C VAL A 4 10.23 -14.04 2.90
N HIS A 5 11.30 -13.70 3.60
CA HIS A 5 11.33 -12.72 4.70
C HIS A 5 12.27 -11.56 4.35
N GLY A 6 12.07 -10.41 5.00
CA GLY A 6 12.96 -9.25 4.89
C GLY A 6 12.68 -8.31 3.72
N LEU A 7 11.56 -8.47 3.02
CA LEU A 7 11.16 -7.52 1.97
C LEU A 7 10.59 -6.25 2.61
N GLU A 8 11.06 -5.09 2.18
CA GLU A 8 10.56 -3.80 2.65
C GLU A 8 10.02 -3.00 1.47
N PHE A 9 8.81 -2.45 1.64
CA PHE A 9 8.22 -1.50 0.71
C PHE A 9 7.90 -0.22 1.45
N SER A 10 8.28 0.91 0.87
CA SER A 10 7.86 2.21 1.40
C SER A 10 6.53 2.61 0.79
N TYR A 11 5.69 3.32 1.54
CA TYR A 11 4.38 3.72 1.06
C TYR A 11 3.99 5.14 1.45
N SER A 12 3.18 5.78 0.62
CA SER A 12 2.50 7.04 0.95
C SER A 12 0.99 6.80 0.94
N LEU A 13 0.28 7.23 1.98
CA LEU A 13 -1.18 7.12 2.05
C LEU A 13 -1.75 8.37 2.70
N TYR A 14 -2.44 9.20 1.91
CA TYR A 14 -2.94 10.48 2.38
C TYR A 14 -4.28 10.86 1.74
N ALA A 15 -5.06 11.65 2.47
CA ALA A 15 -6.27 12.24 1.93
C ALA A 15 -5.89 13.37 0.97
N LEU A 16 -6.51 13.38 -0.22
CA LEU A 16 -6.44 14.51 -1.13
C LEU A 16 -7.34 15.64 -0.60
N PRO A 17 -6.96 16.91 -0.80
CA PRO A 17 -7.81 18.04 -0.47
C PRO A 17 -9.21 17.89 -1.06
N ALA A 18 -10.21 18.36 -0.30
CA ALA A 18 -11.57 18.45 -0.80
C ALA A 18 -11.57 19.35 -2.04
N GLY A 19 -11.93 18.76 -3.18
CA GLY A 19 -12.06 19.50 -4.45
C GLY A 19 -13.49 19.94 -4.67
N ARG A 20 -13.84 20.16 -5.94
CA ARG A 20 -15.21 20.47 -6.38
C ARG A 20 -16.25 19.37 -6.04
N PHE A 21 -15.80 18.16 -5.75
CA PHE A 21 -16.66 17.02 -5.46
C PHE A 21 -16.82 16.76 -3.95
N PRO A 22 -18.01 16.37 -3.47
CA PRO A 22 -18.30 16.25 -2.04
C PRO A 22 -17.72 14.99 -1.38
N PHE A 23 -16.99 14.15 -2.13
CA PHE A 23 -16.42 12.91 -1.60
C PHE A 23 -14.93 13.05 -1.32
N LYS A 24 -14.49 12.42 -0.21
CA LYS A 24 -13.08 12.30 0.12
C LYS A 24 -12.40 11.38 -0.89
N ARG A 25 -11.16 11.71 -1.24
CA ARG A 25 -10.30 10.86 -2.06
C ARG A 25 -9.03 10.58 -1.29
N TRP A 26 -8.57 9.35 -1.35
CA TRP A 26 -7.35 8.89 -0.71
C TRP A 26 -6.38 8.49 -1.81
N ARG A 27 -5.23 9.16 -1.84
CA ARG A 27 -4.12 8.80 -2.71
C ARG A 27 -3.23 7.80 -1.99
N TRP A 28 -2.78 6.80 -2.73
CA TRP A 28 -1.83 5.81 -2.26
C TRP A 28 -0.71 5.64 -3.28
N GLU A 29 0.49 5.40 -2.77
CA GLU A 29 1.69 5.17 -3.55
C GLU A 29 2.51 4.07 -2.89
N LEU A 30 3.08 3.20 -3.71
CA LEU A 30 3.91 2.09 -3.30
C LEU A 30 5.28 2.23 -3.95
N TRP A 31 6.32 2.09 -3.14
CA TRP A 31 7.70 2.33 -3.51
C TRP A 31 8.59 1.16 -3.08
N HIS A 32 9.69 0.97 -3.81
CA HIS A 32 10.78 0.08 -3.43
C HIS A 32 12.10 0.82 -3.65
N GLY A 33 12.74 1.24 -2.55
CA GLY A 33 13.84 2.19 -2.59
C GLY A 33 13.42 3.51 -3.26
N ALA A 34 14.15 3.93 -4.29
CA ALA A 34 13.86 5.14 -5.06
C ALA A 34 12.76 4.95 -6.12
N ASN A 35 12.36 3.72 -6.41
CA ASN A 35 11.47 3.42 -7.54
C ASN A 35 9.99 3.42 -7.11
N LEU A 36 9.16 4.17 -7.84
CA LEU A 36 7.71 4.09 -7.71
C LEU A 36 7.21 2.82 -8.40
N LEU A 37 6.61 1.91 -7.64
CA LEU A 37 6.09 0.65 -8.16
C LEU A 37 4.66 0.77 -8.68
N ALA A 38 3.81 1.45 -7.90
CA ALA A 38 2.40 1.63 -8.23
C ALA A 38 1.84 2.84 -7.48
N ALA A 39 0.84 3.49 -8.08
CA ALA A 39 0.11 4.57 -7.45
C ALA A 39 -1.34 4.59 -7.91
N GLY A 40 -2.21 5.17 -7.09
CA GLY A 40 -3.60 5.36 -7.45
C GLY A 40 -4.38 6.16 -6.42
N TRP A 41 -5.69 6.20 -6.59
CA TRP A 41 -6.59 6.81 -5.62
C TRP A 41 -7.84 5.94 -5.41
N ARG A 42 -8.45 6.08 -4.25
CA ARG A 42 -9.73 5.44 -3.88
C ARG A 42 -10.61 6.43 -3.12
N LEU A 43 -11.90 6.11 -2.99
CA LEU A 43 -12.86 6.93 -2.27
C LEU A 43 -12.76 6.76 -0.75
N SER A 44 -12.23 5.63 -0.29
CA SER A 44 -12.06 5.32 1.13
C SER A 44 -10.60 5.01 1.48
N ARG A 45 -10.23 5.30 2.72
CA ARG A 45 -8.91 4.92 3.28
C ARG A 45 -8.71 3.40 3.28
N PRO A 46 -9.67 2.58 3.76
CA PRO A 46 -9.50 1.12 3.75
C PRO A 46 -9.28 0.57 2.34
N ASP A 47 -9.96 1.11 1.32
CA ASP A 47 -9.78 0.67 -0.06
C ASP A 47 -8.41 1.06 -0.62
N ALA A 48 -7.92 2.25 -0.29
CA ALA A 48 -6.58 2.69 -0.68
C ALA A 48 -5.50 1.83 -0.02
N GLY A 49 -5.61 1.56 1.29
CA GLY A 49 -4.71 0.66 2.01
C GLY A 49 -4.76 -0.78 1.49
N ARG A 50 -5.96 -1.28 1.16
CA ARG A 50 -6.14 -2.59 0.53
C ARG A 50 -5.46 -2.67 -0.83
N ALA A 51 -5.60 -1.63 -1.68
CA ALA A 51 -4.92 -1.59 -2.97
C ALA A 51 -3.40 -1.68 -2.79
N LEU A 52 -2.85 -0.90 -1.86
CA LEU A 52 -1.42 -0.87 -1.55
C LEU A 52 -0.88 -2.24 -1.15
N ARG A 53 -1.56 -2.95 -0.23
CA ARG A 53 -1.20 -4.32 0.17
C ARG A 53 -1.23 -5.30 -1.00
N LEU A 54 -2.24 -5.23 -1.86
CA LEU A 54 -2.35 -6.11 -3.03
C LEU A 54 -1.20 -5.87 -4.01
N TYR A 55 -0.87 -4.62 -4.31
CA TYR A 55 0.25 -4.28 -5.20
C TYR A 55 1.60 -4.67 -4.58
N ALA A 56 1.78 -4.52 -3.28
CA ALA A 56 3.00 -4.95 -2.58
C ALA A 56 3.18 -6.47 -2.64
N ALA A 57 2.11 -7.24 -2.41
CA ALA A 57 2.13 -8.68 -2.52
C ALA A 57 2.40 -9.13 -3.98
N GLU A 58 1.68 -8.57 -4.95
CA GLU A 58 1.88 -8.89 -6.37
C GLU A 58 3.32 -8.62 -6.81
N HIS A 59 3.87 -7.46 -6.44
CA HIS A 59 5.25 -7.13 -6.75
C HIS A 59 6.23 -8.07 -6.05
N GLY A 60 6.03 -8.37 -4.77
CA GLY A 60 6.85 -9.32 -4.03
C GLY A 60 6.88 -10.72 -4.66
N HIS A 61 5.72 -11.25 -5.07
CA HIS A 61 5.66 -12.54 -5.76
C HIS A 61 6.43 -12.50 -7.09
N ARG A 62 6.27 -11.43 -7.88
CA ARG A 62 7.03 -11.27 -9.14
C ARG A 62 8.54 -11.17 -8.91
N LEU A 63 8.98 -10.45 -7.87
CA LEU A 63 10.40 -10.25 -7.55
C LEU A 63 11.11 -11.58 -7.28
N PHE A 64 10.39 -12.55 -6.69
CA PHE A 64 10.90 -13.89 -6.38
C PHE A 64 10.45 -14.98 -7.37
N GLY A 65 9.84 -14.62 -8.51
CA GLY A 65 9.37 -15.59 -9.51
C GLY A 65 8.26 -16.52 -9.02
N LEU A 66 7.51 -16.14 -7.99
CA LEU A 66 6.43 -16.91 -7.40
C LEU A 66 5.10 -16.65 -8.14
N PRO A 67 4.18 -17.62 -8.17
CA PRO A 67 2.84 -17.40 -8.71
C PRO A 67 2.11 -16.34 -7.89
N VAL A 68 1.53 -15.35 -8.58
CA VAL A 68 0.75 -14.29 -7.92
C VAL A 68 -0.60 -14.88 -7.49
N PRO A 69 -0.96 -14.81 -6.19
CA PRO A 69 -2.24 -15.31 -5.73
C PRO A 69 -3.39 -14.47 -6.34
N PRO A 70 -4.57 -15.07 -6.58
CA PRO A 70 -5.74 -14.34 -7.05
C PRO A 70 -6.07 -13.16 -6.13
N ARG A 71 -6.55 -12.05 -6.69
CA ARG A 71 -6.91 -10.84 -5.92
C ARG A 71 -8.23 -11.03 -5.16
N GLU A 72 -8.22 -11.86 -4.12
CA GLU A 72 -9.42 -12.15 -3.36
C GLU A 72 -9.75 -11.04 -2.35
N PRO A 73 -11.04 -10.78 -2.09
CA PRO A 73 -11.45 -9.68 -1.22
C PRO A 73 -10.94 -9.73 0.22
N HIS A 74 -10.57 -10.92 0.70
CA HIS A 74 -10.15 -11.13 2.07
C HIS A 74 -8.62 -11.09 2.26
N ILE A 75 -7.83 -11.27 1.19
CA ILE A 75 -6.37 -11.46 1.26
C ILE A 75 -5.61 -10.20 1.71
N ALA A 76 -6.24 -9.02 1.66
CA ALA A 76 -5.65 -7.75 2.09
C ALA A 76 -6.55 -7.00 3.10
N ARG A 77 -7.31 -7.75 3.91
CA ARG A 77 -8.17 -7.19 4.96
C ARG A 77 -7.34 -6.44 6.00
N GLY A 78 -7.93 -5.37 6.51
CA GLY A 78 -7.31 -4.48 7.50
C GLY A 78 -7.43 -3.03 7.07
N ASP A 79 -7.32 -2.12 8.03
CA ASP A 79 -7.35 -0.68 7.79
C ASP A 79 -5.94 -0.16 8.02
N LEU A 80 -5.17 -0.02 6.93
CA LEU A 80 -3.80 0.48 7.02
C LEU A 80 -3.87 1.92 7.51
N LYS A 81 -3.40 2.17 8.73
CA LYS A 81 -3.37 3.52 9.28
C LYS A 81 -2.22 4.27 8.61
N PRO A 82 -2.46 5.47 8.05
CA PRO A 82 -1.40 6.32 7.54
C PRO A 82 -0.33 6.54 8.60
N GLY A 83 0.94 6.44 8.21
CA GLY A 83 2.05 6.67 9.12
C GLY A 83 2.37 5.49 10.06
N THR A 84 1.69 4.34 9.93
CA THR A 84 2.06 3.14 10.72
C THR A 84 2.84 2.14 9.89
N THR A 85 3.91 1.60 10.45
CA THR A 85 4.57 0.43 9.87
C THR A 85 3.69 -0.80 10.07
N GLU A 86 3.44 -1.56 9.00
CA GLU A 86 2.62 -2.76 9.05
C GLU A 86 3.35 -3.95 8.44
N ARG A 87 3.30 -5.11 9.11
CA ARG A 87 3.76 -6.36 8.53
C ARG A 87 2.66 -6.96 7.65
N LEU A 88 2.96 -7.09 6.37
CA LEU A 88 2.13 -7.73 5.37
C LEU A 88 2.55 -9.20 5.21
N ALA A 89 1.60 -10.11 5.36
CA ALA A 89 1.76 -11.51 5.02
C ALA A 89 0.67 -11.91 4.03
N ILE A 90 1.05 -12.13 2.77
CA ILE A 90 0.14 -12.57 1.71
C ILE A 90 0.82 -13.72 0.96
N GLY A 91 0.16 -14.89 0.94
CA GLY A 91 0.70 -16.08 0.31
C GLY A 91 2.06 -16.48 0.90
N SER A 92 3.07 -16.62 0.04
CA SER A 92 4.43 -17.03 0.41
C SER A 92 5.38 -15.85 0.69
N ILE A 93 4.87 -14.62 0.72
CA ILE A 93 5.66 -13.41 0.94
C ILE A 93 5.32 -12.78 2.29
N THR A 94 6.35 -12.49 3.09
CA THR A 94 6.28 -11.55 4.20
C THR A 94 7.01 -10.26 3.81
N ALA A 95 6.33 -9.12 3.89
CA ALA A 95 6.92 -7.80 3.67
C ALA A 95 6.59 -6.82 4.80
N LEU A 96 7.43 -5.81 4.99
CA LEU A 96 7.14 -4.64 5.82
C LEU A 96 6.69 -3.50 4.93
N LEU A 97 5.54 -2.91 5.26
CA LEU A 97 5.06 -1.65 4.71
C LEU A 97 5.50 -0.54 5.64
N VAL A 98 6.46 0.27 5.20
CA VAL A 98 7.00 1.38 5.98
C VAL A 98 6.45 2.69 5.44
N PRO A 99 5.88 3.57 6.27
CA PRO A 99 5.44 4.87 5.80
C PRO A 99 6.65 5.67 5.32
N ARG A 100 6.62 6.12 4.07
CA ARG A 100 7.52 7.16 3.60
C ARG A 100 7.10 8.44 4.33
N GLY A 101 8.08 9.15 4.88
CA GLY A 101 7.87 10.33 5.72
C GLY A 101 6.69 11.16 5.22
N LEU A 102 5.72 11.39 6.09
CA LEU A 102 4.62 12.32 5.87
C LEU A 102 5.26 13.63 5.43
N GLU A 103 5.31 13.91 4.12
CA GLU A 103 5.22 15.30 3.70
C GLU A 103 3.95 15.78 4.39
N LEU A 104 4.14 16.62 5.41
CA LEU A 104 3.09 17.43 5.98
C LEU A 104 2.44 18.11 4.79
N VAL A 105 1.33 17.55 4.31
CA VAL A 105 0.41 18.29 3.44
C VAL A 105 0.16 19.56 4.25
N PRO A 106 0.62 20.74 3.79
CA PRO A 106 0.34 21.95 4.52
C PRO A 106 -1.17 21.98 4.64
N ALA A 107 -1.68 22.01 5.86
CA ALA A 107 -3.08 22.32 6.07
C ALA A 107 -3.31 23.61 5.29
N ALA A 108 -4.13 23.54 4.24
CA ALA A 108 -4.55 24.72 3.53
C ALA A 108 -5.26 25.58 4.59
N LEU A 109 -4.57 26.65 5.02
CA LEU A 109 -5.11 27.72 5.85
C LEU A 109 -6.24 28.42 5.09
#